data_AF-A0A800KAP1-F1
#
_entry.id   AF-A0A800KAP1-F1
#
_cell.length_a   1.000
_cell.length_b   1.000
_cell.length_c   1.000
_cell.angle_alpha   90.00
_cell.angle_beta   90.00
_cell.angle_gamma   90.00
#
_symmetry.space_group_name_H-M   'P 1'
#
loop_
_entity.id
_entity.type
_entity.pdbx_description
1 polymer ?
#
loop_
_entity_poly.entity_id
_entity_poly.type
_entity_poly.pdbx_seq_one_letter_code
_entity_poly.pdbx_strand_id
1 'polypeptide(L)'
;MPAQDLEDLSFGDENSLDIATWNIEWFPKNNQITVNYVIDIITLLDLDVLAIQELDDTDMFEQMLDSLTAYTGYYESNWFAG
;
A
#
# COMPACT_ATOMS: atom_id res chain seq x y z
N MET A 1 6.66 6.88 -23.70
CA MET A 1 5.25 6.69 -23.28
C MET A 1 4.95 7.82 -22.33
N PRO A 2 3.80 8.51 -22.40
CA PRO A 2 3.44 9.43 -21.34
C PRO A 2 3.38 8.62 -20.04
N ALA A 3 3.99 9.13 -18.96
CA ALA A 3 3.72 8.57 -17.64
C ALA A 3 2.21 8.68 -17.42
N GLN A 4 1.57 7.58 -17.02
CA GLN A 4 0.17 7.62 -16.62
C GLN A 4 0.16 8.45 -15.33
N ASP A 5 -0.44 9.63 -15.39
CA ASP A 5 -0.63 10.44 -14.20
C ASP A 5 -1.66 9.73 -13.31
N LEU A 6 -1.37 9.65 -12.01
CA LEU A 6 -2.24 8.96 -11.05
C LEU A 6 -3.47 9.81 -10.69
N GLU A 7 -3.52 11.08 -11.12
CA GLU A 7 -4.56 12.04 -10.75
C GLU A 7 -5.97 11.75 -11.33
N ASP A 8 -6.11 10.81 -12.27
CA ASP A 8 -7.40 10.50 -12.93
C ASP A 8 -7.78 9.01 -12.85
N LEU A 9 -7.34 8.34 -11.77
CA LEU A 9 -7.75 6.97 -11.48
C LEU A 9 -9.14 6.98 -10.82
N SER A 10 -10.06 6.22 -11.40
CA SER A 10 -11.34 5.88 -10.77
C SER A 10 -11.63 4.41 -10.97
N PHE A 11 -12.08 3.78 -9.89
CA PHE A 11 -12.51 2.40 -9.85
C PHE A 11 -13.93 2.39 -9.31
N GLY A 12 -14.72 1.41 -9.77
CA GLY A 12 -16.01 1.16 -9.16
C GLY A 12 -17.01 2.33 -9.18
N ASP A 13 -18.02 2.19 -8.34
CA ASP A 13 -18.92 3.24 -7.86
C ASP A 13 -19.21 3.03 -6.37
N GLU A 14 -20.06 3.85 -5.75
CA GLU A 14 -20.38 3.75 -4.30
C GLU A 14 -20.98 2.41 -3.86
N ASN A 15 -21.44 1.58 -4.79
CA ASN A 15 -22.02 0.26 -4.54
C ASN A 15 -21.10 -0.89 -4.96
N SER A 16 -19.88 -0.57 -5.39
CA SER A 16 -18.86 -1.54 -5.72
C SER A 16 -17.96 -1.86 -4.52
N LEU A 17 -17.18 -2.94 -4.63
CA LEU A 17 -16.11 -3.27 -3.71
C LEU A 17 -14.81 -3.31 -4.51
N ASP A 18 -13.94 -2.35 -4.28
CA ASP A 18 -12.67 -2.21 -4.99
C ASP A 18 -11.55 -2.92 -4.22
N ILE A 19 -10.98 -3.95 -4.83
CA ILE A 19 -9.94 -4.79 -4.23
C ILE A 19 -8.73 -4.93 -5.14
N ALA A 20 -7.54 -4.76 -4.57
CA ALA A 20 -6.28 -5.05 -5.25
C ALA A 20 -5.32 -5.84 -4.36
N THR A 21 -4.35 -6.46 -5.03
CA THR A 21 -3.16 -7.02 -4.40
C THR A 21 -1.92 -6.38 -4.99
N TRP A 22 -0.96 -6.04 -4.14
CA TRP A 22 0.28 -5.39 -4.55
C TRP A 22 1.49 -6.07 -3.93
N ASN A 23 2.28 -6.69 -4.80
CA ASN A 23 3.66 -7.03 -4.48
C ASN A 23 4.51 -5.76 -4.58
N ILE A 24 4.97 -5.26 -3.43
CA ILE A 24 5.67 -3.98 -3.31
C ILE A 24 7.21 -4.13 -3.37
N GLU A 25 7.67 -5.35 -3.68
CA GLU A 25 9.04 -5.72 -4.00
C GLU A 25 10.07 -5.38 -2.91
N TRP A 26 10.09 -6.11 -1.79
CA TRP A 26 11.01 -5.91 -0.66
C TRP A 26 10.97 -4.48 -0.10
N PHE A 27 9.80 -4.09 0.40
CA PHE A 27 9.57 -2.74 0.91
C PHE A 27 10.25 -2.50 2.26
N PRO A 28 10.87 -1.32 2.48
CA PRO A 28 11.05 -0.20 1.55
C PRO A 28 12.38 -0.23 0.77
N LYS A 29 12.34 0.10 -0.53
CA LYS A 29 13.55 0.17 -1.40
C LYS A 29 14.49 1.34 -1.08
N ASN A 30 13.95 2.45 -0.57
CA ASN A 30 14.67 3.68 -0.28
C ASN A 30 14.08 4.37 0.95
N ASN A 31 13.99 3.63 2.06
CA ASN A 31 13.56 4.11 3.37
C ASN A 31 12.30 5.01 3.27
N GLN A 32 12.34 6.18 3.90
CA GLN A 32 11.22 7.12 3.98
C GLN A 32 10.74 7.61 2.60
N ILE A 33 11.61 7.68 1.59
CA ILE A 33 11.20 8.10 0.25
C ILE A 33 10.21 7.08 -0.32
N THR A 34 10.51 5.78 -0.17
CA THR A 34 9.58 4.73 -0.59
C THR A 34 8.28 4.78 0.22
N VAL A 35 8.36 4.96 1.55
CA VAL A 35 7.16 5.09 2.40
C VAL A 35 6.22 6.20 1.89
N ASN A 36 6.76 7.38 1.60
CA ASN A 36 5.96 8.51 1.16
C ASN A 36 5.24 8.22 -0.17
N TYR A 37 5.95 7.66 -1.16
CA TYR A 37 5.33 7.30 -2.44
C TYR A 37 4.25 6.23 -2.29
N VAL A 38 4.44 5.26 -1.40
CA VAL A 38 3.45 4.22 -1.17
C VAL A 38 2.19 4.79 -0.52
N ILE A 39 2.33 5.74 0.42
CA ILE A 39 1.19 6.47 0.99
C ILE A 39 0.44 7.23 -0.09
N ASP A 40 1.15 7.97 -0.95
CA ASP A 40 0.55 8.73 -2.04
C ASP A 40 -0.22 7.81 -3.00
N ILE A 41 0.38 6.68 -3.40
CA ILE A 41 -0.26 5.68 -4.27
C ILE A 41 -1.51 5.10 -3.61
N ILE A 42 -1.46 4.67 -2.35
CA ILE A 42 -2.62 4.09 -1.65
C ILE A 42 -3.75 5.12 -1.53
N THR A 43 -3.41 6.38 -1.24
CA THR A 43 -4.39 7.46 -1.13
C THR A 43 -5.04 7.78 -2.47
N LEU A 44 -4.28 7.75 -3.57
CA LEU A 44 -4.79 8.00 -4.92
C LEU A 44 -5.60 6.82 -5.49
N LEU A 45 -5.28 5.59 -5.09
CA LEU A 45 -6.03 4.41 -5.49
C LEU A 45 -7.40 4.31 -4.80
N ASP A 46 -7.51 4.81 -3.56
CA ASP A 46 -8.74 4.87 -2.76
C ASP A 46 -9.56 3.56 -2.77
N LEU A 47 -8.88 2.43 -2.55
CA LEU A 47 -9.49 1.10 -2.60
C LEU A 47 -10.13 0.74 -1.26
N ASP A 48 -11.22 -0.04 -1.30
CA ASP A 48 -11.81 -0.59 -0.07
C ASP A 48 -10.90 -1.62 0.62
N VAL A 49 -10.20 -2.44 -0.17
CA VAL A 49 -9.32 -3.50 0.32
C VAL A 49 -8.03 -3.57 -0.48
N LEU A 50 -6.89 -3.50 0.21
CA LEU A 50 -5.57 -3.67 -0.39
C LEU A 50 -4.78 -4.75 0.36
N ALA A 51 -4.38 -5.81 -0.36
CA ALA A 51 -3.47 -6.82 0.15
C ALA A 51 -2.03 -6.53 -0.30
N ILE A 52 -1.09 -6.40 0.64
CA ILE A 52 0.32 -6.10 0.34
C ILE A 52 1.22 -7.33 0.57
N GLN A 53 2.21 -7.55 -0.29
CA GLN A 53 3.21 -8.63 -0.19
C GLN A 53 4.64 -8.09 -0.33
N GLU A 54 5.61 -8.87 0.17
CA GLU A 54 7.05 -8.54 0.17
C GLU A 54 7.43 -7.33 1.03
N LEU A 55 6.95 -7.32 2.29
CA LEU A 55 7.45 -6.40 3.32
C LEU A 55 8.78 -6.94 3.87
N ASP A 56 9.84 -6.14 3.78
CA ASP A 56 11.16 -6.46 4.36
C ASP A 56 11.33 -5.80 5.74
N ASP A 57 10.93 -4.52 5.87
CA ASP A 57 10.94 -3.79 7.14
C ASP A 57 9.50 -3.57 7.64
N THR A 58 9.10 -4.35 8.64
CA THR A 58 7.77 -4.28 9.25
C THR A 58 7.58 -3.06 10.14
N ASP A 59 8.64 -2.53 10.76
CA ASP A 59 8.55 -1.35 11.63
C ASP A 59 8.27 -0.08 10.80
N MET A 60 8.85 0.02 9.61
CA MET A 60 8.55 1.10 8.67
C MET A 60 7.16 0.93 8.04
N PHE A 61 6.70 -0.31 7.85
CA PHE A 61 5.33 -0.58 7.41
C PHE A 61 4.30 -0.17 8.47
N GLU A 62 4.55 -0.41 9.75
CA GLU A 62 3.68 0.07 10.84
C GLU A 62 3.59 1.60 10.85
N GLN A 63 4.72 2.30 10.74
CA GLN A 63 4.73 3.77 10.65
C GLN A 63 3.97 4.31 9.42
N MET A 64 4.02 3.58 8.31
CA MET A 64 3.24 3.90 7.12
C MET A 64 1.73 3.74 7.39
N LEU A 65 1.32 2.65 8.03
CA LEU A 65 -0.08 2.41 8.40
C LEU A 65 -0.61 3.50 9.32
N ASP A 66 0.17 3.96 10.29
CA ASP A 66 -0.19 5.06 11.19
C ASP A 66 -0.49 6.38 10.42
N SER A 67 0.11 6.55 9.25
CA SER A 67 -0.10 7.72 8.38
C SER A 67 -1.37 7.60 7.52
N LEU A 68 -1.83 6.39 7.24
CA LEU A 68 -3.01 6.09 6.42
C LEU A 68 -4.28 6.09 7.28
N THR A 69 -4.66 7.25 7.82
CA THR A 69 -5.75 7.36 8.81
C THR A 69 -7.14 6.90 8.35
N ALA A 70 -7.37 6.79 7.03
CA ALA A 70 -8.60 6.22 6.45
C ALA A 70 -8.62 4.69 6.44
N TYR A 71 -7.47 4.05 6.65
CA TYR A 71 -7.30 2.60 6.58
C TYR A 71 -7.05 2.04 7.98
N THR A 72 -7.46 0.79 8.16
CA THR A 72 -6.98 -0.05 9.26
C THR A 72 -6.21 -1.20 8.67
N GLY A 73 -5.00 -1.45 9.21
CA GLY A 73 -4.10 -2.48 8.70
C GLY A 73 -3.97 -3.64 9.67
N TYR A 74 -3.78 -4.83 9.13
CA TYR A 74 -3.29 -6.00 9.85
C TYR A 74 -2.20 -6.64 9.02
N TYR A 75 -1.07 -6.96 9.64
CA TYR A 75 -0.06 -7.82 9.04
C TYR A 75 0.33 -8.91 10.03
N GLU A 76 0.61 -10.10 9.51
CA GLU A 76 1.13 -11.21 10.29
C GLU A 76 2.57 -11.48 9.82
N SER A 77 3.56 -11.08 10.61
CA SER A 77 4.94 -11.54 10.44
C SER A 77 5.10 -12.87 11.16
N ASN A 78 4.68 -13.97 10.51
CA ASN A 78 5.10 -15.28 10.97
C ASN A 78 6.61 -15.39 10.77
N TRP A 79 7.37 -15.41 11.87
CA TRP A 79 8.75 -15.87 11.84
C TRP A 79 8.75 -17.30 11.29
N PHE A 80 9.11 -17.45 10.02
CA PHE A 80 9.42 -18.75 9.44
C PHE A 80 10.78 -19.17 9.98
N ALA A 81 10.78 -19.81 11.16
CA ALA A 81 11.87 -20.68 11.58
C ALA A 81 11.96 -21.79 10.54
N GLY A 82 12.94 -21.73 9.64
CA GLY A 82 13.27 -22.87 8.78
C GLY A 82 13.47 -24.15 9.59
#